data_AF-A0A966C684-F1
#
_entry.id   AF-A0A966C684-F1
#
_cell.length_a   1.000
_cell.length_b   1.000
_cell.length_c   1.000
_cell.angle_alpha   90.00
_cell.angle_beta   90.00
_cell.angle_gamma   90.00
#
_symmetry.space_group_name_H-M   'P 1'
#
loop_
_entity.id
_entity.type
_entity.pdbx_description
1 polymer ?
#
loop_
_entity_poly.entity_id
_entity_poly.type
_entity_poly.pdbx_seq_one_letter_code
_entity_poly.pdbx_strand_id
1 'polypeptide(L)' 'FRFVGPTIMYAHMQACGLINDHTVDCPRWATLAALAGEG' A
#
# COMPACT_ATOMS: atom_id res chain seq x y z
N PHE A 1 12.93 10.62 -14.13
CA PHE A 1 12.66 10.46 -12.69
C PHE A 1 13.81 11.05 -11.89
N ARG A 2 13.52 11.84 -10.86
CA ARG A 2 14.50 12.43 -9.92
C ARG A 2 13.82 12.49 -8.55
N PHE A 3 14.60 12.44 -7.46
CA PHE A 3 14.08 12.35 -6.09
C PHE A 3 13.18 11.12 -5.82
N VAL A 4 13.55 9.97 -6.36
CA VAL A 4 12.84 8.69 -6.18
C VAL A 4 13.63 7.76 -5.27
N GLY A 5 14.06 8.27 -4.11
CA GLY A 5 14.75 7.46 -3.10
C GLY A 5 13.83 6.35 -2.56
N PRO A 6 14.41 5.30 -1.95
CA PRO A 6 13.65 4.11 -1.53
C PRO A 6 12.50 4.44 -0.56
N THR A 7 12.72 5.34 0.40
CA THR A 7 11.66 5.79 1.32
C THR A 7 10.50 6.47 0.59
N ILE A 8 10.81 7.32 -0.41
CA ILE A 8 9.80 8.02 -1.21
C ILE A 8 9.00 7.01 -2.04
N MET A 9 9.69 6.05 -2.66
CA MET A 9 9.03 5.02 -3.45
C MET A 9 8.18 4.09 -2.58
N TYR A 10 8.63 3.75 -1.38
CA TYR A 10 7.83 2.96 -0.44
C TYR A 10 6.54 3.69 -0.03
N ALA A 11 6.64 4.95 0.38
CA ALA A 11 5.48 5.78 0.71
C ALA A 11 4.53 5.96 -0.49
N HIS A 12 5.09 6.13 -1.69
CA HIS A 12 4.31 6.20 -2.92
C HIS A 12 3.54 4.90 -3.19
N MET A 13 4.19 3.74 -3.04
CA MET A 13 3.54 2.44 -3.21
C MET A 13 2.43 2.21 -2.17
N GLN A 14 2.63 2.62 -0.92
CA GLN A 14 1.58 2.58 0.11
C GLN A 14 0.39 3.48 -0.30
N ALA A 15 0.64 4.72 -0.72
CA ALA A 15 -0.41 5.68 -1.07
C ALA A 15 -1.22 5.30 -2.33
N CYS A 16 -0.57 4.68 -3.32
CA CYS A 16 -1.23 4.23 -4.54
C CYS A 16 -1.90 2.85 -4.41
N GLY A 17 -1.86 2.23 -3.22
CA GLY A 17 -2.46 0.91 -2.99
C GLY A 17 -1.67 -0.26 -3.59
N LEU A 18 -0.42 -0.03 -3.99
CA LEU A 18 0.49 -1.10 -4.45
C LEU A 18 1.02 -1.92 -3.26
N ILE A 19 1.03 -1.34 -2.06
CA ILE A 19 1.33 -2.02 -0.80
C ILE A 19 0.19 -1.73 0.17
N ASN A 20 -0.44 -2.78 0.69
CA ASN A 20 -1.38 -2.67 1.80
C ASN A 20 -0.63 -2.76 3.14
N ASP A 21 -0.16 -1.60 3.62
CA ASP A 21 0.51 -1.49 4.92
C ASP A 21 -0.39 -0.85 5.98
N HIS A 22 -1.71 -1.04 5.86
CA HIS A 22 -2.60 -0.72 6.97
C HIS A 22 -2.30 -1.64 8.15
N THR A 23 -2.40 -1.10 9.36
CA THR A 23 -2.33 -1.92 10.58
C THR A 23 -3.51 -2.88 10.64
N VAL A 24 -3.33 -4.02 11.32
CA VAL A 24 -4.34 -5.10 11.37
C VAL A 24 -5.63 -4.72 12.09
N ASP A 25 -5.60 -3.68 12.92
CA ASP A 25 -6.75 -3.09 13.60
C ASP A 25 -7.49 -2.05 12.74
N CYS A 26 -6.95 -1.68 11.57
CA CYS A 26 -7.63 -0.81 10.64
C CYS A 26 -8.88 -1.53 10.09
N PRO A 27 -10.08 -0.91 10.12
CA PRO A 27 -11.31 -1.54 9.64
C PRO A 27 -11.30 -1.86 8.13
N ARG A 28 -10.33 -1.30 7.39
CA ARG A 28 -10.16 -1.54 5.94
C ARG A 28 -9.11 -2.60 5.63
N TRP A 29 -8.30 -3.05 6.58
CA TRP A 29 -7.17 -3.96 6.34
C TRP A 29 -7.62 -5.25 5.61
N ALA A 30 -8.61 -5.94 6.16
CA ALA A 30 -9.13 -7.19 5.58
C ALA A 30 -9.81 -6.97 4.23
N THR A 31 -10.56 -5.86 4.09
CA THR A 31 -11.23 -5.52 2.83
C THR A 31 -10.22 -5.27 1.71
N LEU A 32 -9.17 -4.49 1.98
CA LEU A 32 -8.13 -4.19 0.99
C LEU A 32 -7.29 -5.43 0.65
N ALA A 33 -7.02 -6.30 1.63
CA ALA A 33 -6.33 -7.56 1.40
C ALA A 33 -7.13 -8.50 0.47
N ALA A 34 -8.46 -8.54 0.61
CA ALA A 34 -9.31 -9.33 -0.27
C ALA A 34 -9.29 -8.80 -1.72
N LEU A 35 -9.37 -7.49 -1.92
CA LEU A 35 -9.35 -6.86 -3.24
C LEU A 35 -8.02 -7.08 -3.99
N ALA A 36 -6.90 -7.20 -3.28
CA ALA A 36 -5.59 -7.44 -3.88
C ALA A 36 -5.47 -8.82 -4.56
N GLY A 37 -6.33 -9.79 -4.21
CA GLY A 37 -6.36 -11.13 -4.80
C GLY A 37 -7.24 -11.27 -6.05
N GLU A 38 -7.89 -10.19 -6.50
CA GLU A 38 -8.81 -10.19 -7.64
C GLU A 38 -8.14 -9.86 -8.99
N GLY A 39 -6.80 -9.98 -9.07
CA GLY A 39 -5.99 -9.74 -10.27
C GLY A 39 -5.66 -10.98 -11.08
#